data_AF-A0A662HLS5-F1
#
_entry.id   AF-A0A662HLS5-F1
#
_cell.length_a   1.000
_cell.length_b   1.000
_cell.length_c   1.000
_cell.angle_alpha   90.00
_cell.angle_beta   90.00
_cell.angle_gamma   90.00
#
_symmetry.space_group_name_H-M   'P 1'
#
loop_
_entity.id
_entity.type
_entity.pdbx_description
1 polymer ?
#
loop_
_entity_poly.entity_id
_entity_poly.type
_entity_poly.pdbx_seq_one_letter_code
_entity_poly.pdbx_strand_id
1 'polypeptide(L)'
;MRPDVGAPRFPAPTHGQFLQDTLLGGVDPWYTLAEGLAGLNDPGDYIDLSPKYSKFMKYVPPGGNWRQIPDDLKPEAMNAALNAGGGRMGFYRRLSWFEPAPTLVTSPAMKATMMVHPWEDRPLSVKEYLRLQGFPDDWRVVLSCSKAYRLFGEAVPVPLARGIASAVRRILNGPDS
;
A
#
# COMPACT_ATOMS: atom_id res chain seq x y z
N MET A 1 17.79 -9.65 22.01
CA MET A 1 16.92 -10.81 21.71
C MET A 1 16.74 -11.58 23.01
N ARG A 2 15.50 -11.93 23.39
CA ARG A 2 15.19 -12.66 24.63
C ARG A 2 15.69 -14.11 24.49
N PRO A 3 16.70 -14.57 25.25
CA PRO A 3 17.31 -15.89 25.05
C PRO A 3 16.38 -17.06 25.44
N ASP A 4 15.30 -16.77 26.15
CA ASP A 4 14.21 -17.69 26.52
C ASP A 4 13.25 -18.02 25.38
N VAL A 5 13.27 -17.24 24.29
CA VAL A 5 12.40 -17.44 23.13
C VAL A 5 13.29 -17.88 21.96
N GLY A 6 13.16 -19.14 21.54
CA GLY A 6 13.88 -19.67 20.39
C GLY A 6 13.64 -18.84 19.12
N ALA A 7 14.49 -19.02 18.10
CA ALA A 7 14.36 -18.27 16.85
C ALA A 7 12.97 -18.49 16.23
N PRO A 8 12.27 -17.43 15.79
CA PRO A 8 10.95 -17.58 15.20
C PRO A 8 11.05 -18.39 13.91
N ARG A 9 10.20 -19.41 13.77
CA ARG A 9 10.02 -20.13 12.52
C ARG A 9 8.90 -19.47 11.73
N PHE A 10 9.25 -18.85 10.61
CA PHE A 10 8.27 -18.28 9.69
C PHE A 10 7.68 -19.36 8.77
N PRO A 11 6.43 -19.19 8.30
CA PRO A 11 5.88 -20.04 7.25
C PRO A 11 6.71 -19.90 5.96
N ALA A 12 6.65 -20.91 5.09
CA ALA A 12 7.23 -20.79 3.76
C ALA A 12 6.56 -19.64 2.98
N PRO A 13 7.31 -18.89 2.16
CA PRO A 13 6.73 -17.87 1.30
C PRO A 13 5.71 -18.50 0.35
N THR A 14 4.55 -17.86 0.20
CA THR A 14 3.54 -18.29 -0.78
C THR A 14 3.62 -17.51 -2.09
N HIS A 15 4.23 -16.31 -2.08
CA HIS A 15 4.31 -15.43 -3.24
C HIS A 15 5.74 -14.88 -3.43
N GLY A 16 6.12 -14.58 -4.67
CA GLY A 16 7.42 -14.05 -5.07
C GLY A 16 7.31 -13.07 -6.25
N GLN A 17 8.43 -12.41 -6.59
CA GLN A 17 8.46 -11.45 -7.70
C GLN A 17 8.13 -12.10 -9.06
N PHE A 18 8.52 -13.37 -9.21
CA PHE A 18 8.29 -14.16 -10.41
C PHE A 18 7.62 -15.47 -10.01
N LEU A 19 6.80 -16.01 -10.92
CA LEU A 19 6.31 -17.38 -10.80
C LEU A 19 7.51 -18.32 -10.71
N GLN A 20 7.55 -19.12 -9.66
CA GLN A 20 8.45 -20.26 -9.57
C GLN A 20 7.56 -21.46 -9.45
N ASP A 21 7.49 -22.28 -10.49
CA ASP A 21 6.72 -23.51 -10.47
C ASP A 21 7.67 -24.67 -10.74
N THR A 22 7.80 -25.57 -9.76
CA THR A 22 8.67 -26.74 -9.85
C THR A 22 7.89 -27.98 -9.43
N LEU A 23 8.35 -29.17 -9.86
CA LEU A 23 7.74 -30.44 -9.45
C LEU A 23 7.70 -30.66 -7.93
N LEU A 24 8.50 -29.90 -7.16
CA LEU A 24 8.58 -29.99 -5.70
C LEU A 24 7.83 -28.87 -4.97
N GLY A 25 7.10 -28.03 -5.70
CA GLY A 25 6.35 -26.88 -5.19
C GLY A 25 6.71 -25.56 -5.88
N GLY A 26 5.92 -24.53 -5.63
CA GLY A 26 6.07 -23.24 -6.27
C GLY A 26 5.59 -22.05 -5.43
N VAL A 27 5.90 -20.84 -5.90
CA VAL A 27 5.37 -19.58 -5.36
C VAL A 27 4.65 -18.81 -6.45
N ASP A 28 3.49 -18.26 -6.10
CA ASP A 28 2.70 -17.42 -6.99
C ASP A 28 3.38 -16.05 -7.19
N PRO A 29 3.12 -15.35 -8.30
CA PRO A 29 3.58 -13.97 -8.45
C PRO A 29 2.94 -13.08 -7.38
N TRP A 30 3.59 -11.97 -7.01
CA TRP A 30 3.03 -11.04 -6.03
C TRP A 30 1.64 -10.53 -6.40
N TYR A 31 0.78 -10.43 -5.40
CA TYR A 31 -0.54 -9.84 -5.52
C TYR A 31 -0.44 -8.35 -5.87
N THR A 32 -1.02 -8.01 -7.01
CA THR A 32 -0.90 -6.68 -7.63
C THR A 32 -1.98 -5.71 -7.15
N LEU A 33 -1.75 -4.42 -7.36
CA LEU A 33 -2.77 -3.39 -7.11
C LEU A 33 -4.04 -3.64 -7.93
N ALA A 34 -3.90 -4.09 -9.18
CA ALA A 34 -5.04 -4.39 -10.05
C ALA A 34 -5.92 -5.49 -9.47
N GLU A 35 -5.32 -6.57 -8.98
CA GLU A 35 -6.06 -7.65 -8.34
C GLU A 35 -6.70 -7.17 -7.03
N GLY A 36 -5.97 -6.37 -6.24
CA GLY A 36 -6.47 -5.79 -5.00
C GLY A 36 -7.71 -4.93 -5.20
N LEU A 37 -7.74 -4.11 -6.25
CA LEU A 37 -8.85 -3.21 -6.53
C LEU A 37 -9.88 -3.78 -7.53
N ALA A 38 -9.69 -5.01 -8.00
CA ALA A 38 -10.58 -5.62 -8.97
C ALA A 38 -12.04 -5.67 -8.46
N GLY A 39 -12.96 -5.24 -9.33
CA GLY A 39 -14.40 -5.19 -9.05
C GLY A 39 -14.88 -3.97 -8.26
N LEU A 40 -13.97 -3.09 -7.82
CA LEU A 40 -14.34 -1.84 -7.15
C LEU A 40 -14.73 -0.78 -8.20
N ASN A 41 -16.04 -0.58 -8.37
CA ASN A 41 -16.58 0.35 -9.35
C ASN A 41 -16.78 1.78 -8.81
N ASP A 42 -16.96 1.90 -7.49
CA ASP A 42 -17.14 3.18 -6.82
C ASP A 42 -15.97 3.42 -5.85
N PRO A 43 -15.07 4.38 -6.14
CA PRO A 43 -13.95 4.68 -5.25
C PRO A 43 -14.42 5.30 -3.91
N GLY A 44 -15.63 5.86 -3.84
CA GLY A 44 -16.09 6.58 -2.65
C GLY A 44 -15.23 7.80 -2.33
N ASP A 45 -15.13 8.13 -1.04
CA ASP A 45 -14.51 9.38 -0.61
C ASP A 45 -12.97 9.37 -0.67
N TYR A 46 -12.40 10.51 -1.08
CA TYR A 46 -10.98 10.79 -1.04
C TYR A 46 -10.71 12.28 -0.82
N ILE A 47 -9.46 12.62 -0.48
CA ILE A 47 -9.01 14.02 -0.38
C ILE A 47 -8.27 14.36 -1.67
N ASP A 48 -8.68 15.44 -2.34
CA ASP A 48 -8.02 15.90 -3.56
C ASP A 48 -6.56 16.28 -3.35
N LEU A 49 -5.76 16.09 -4.41
CA LEU A 49 -4.43 16.67 -4.47
C LEU A 49 -4.54 18.20 -4.54
N SER A 50 -3.88 18.89 -3.62
CA SER A 50 -3.80 20.35 -3.69
C SER A 50 -3.22 20.81 -5.05
N PRO A 51 -3.66 21.96 -5.61
CA PRO A 51 -3.13 22.50 -6.87
C PRO A 51 -1.60 22.65 -6.90
N LYS A 52 -1.01 22.86 -5.71
CA LYS A 52 0.44 22.90 -5.50
C LYS A 52 1.15 21.62 -5.93
N TYR A 53 0.52 20.46 -5.74
CA TYR A 53 1.10 19.16 -6.03
C TYR A 53 0.58 18.58 -7.35
N SER A 54 -0.72 18.72 -7.63
CA SER A 54 -1.36 18.11 -8.81
C SER A 54 -0.75 18.60 -10.13
N LYS A 55 -0.28 19.85 -10.19
CA LYS A 55 0.36 20.41 -11.39
C LYS A 55 1.59 19.63 -11.89
N PHE A 56 2.24 18.85 -11.01
CA PHE A 56 3.40 18.03 -11.37
C PHE A 56 3.01 16.59 -11.75
N MET A 57 1.82 16.12 -11.36
CA MET A 57 1.41 14.72 -11.57
C MET A 57 1.23 14.35 -13.05
N LYS A 58 0.96 15.32 -13.91
CA LYS A 58 0.93 15.15 -15.37
C LYS A 58 2.25 14.65 -15.99
N TYR A 59 3.38 14.83 -15.30
CA TYR A 59 4.69 14.36 -15.75
C TYR A 59 5.04 12.97 -15.20
N VAL A 60 4.30 12.49 -14.21
CA VAL A 60 4.61 11.24 -13.52
C VAL A 60 3.76 10.12 -14.11
N PRO A 61 4.33 9.18 -14.88
CA PRO A 61 3.59 8.05 -15.43
C PRO A 61 3.23 7.03 -14.33
N PRO A 62 2.35 6.06 -14.60
CA PRO A 62 2.10 4.93 -13.69
C PRO A 62 3.40 4.25 -13.24
N GLY A 63 3.53 3.95 -11.95
CA GLY A 63 4.78 3.44 -11.34
C GLY A 63 5.90 4.49 -11.20
N GLY A 64 5.66 5.73 -11.62
CA GLY A 64 6.61 6.83 -11.56
C GLY A 64 6.67 7.55 -10.21
N ASN A 65 7.61 8.48 -10.11
CA ASN A 65 7.78 9.38 -8.97
C ASN A 65 8.37 10.73 -9.41
N TRP A 66 8.87 11.52 -8.44
CA TRP A 66 9.50 12.83 -8.69
C TRP A 66 10.63 12.82 -9.74
N ARG A 67 11.28 11.69 -9.99
CA ARG A 67 12.39 11.59 -10.97
C ARG A 67 11.95 11.90 -12.38
N GLN A 68 10.68 11.63 -12.71
CA GLN A 68 10.10 11.86 -14.04
C GLN A 68 9.62 13.31 -14.25
N ILE A 69 9.57 14.12 -13.20
CA ILE A 69 9.32 15.56 -13.34
C ILE A 69 10.49 16.20 -14.11
N PRO A 70 10.27 17.15 -15.03
CA PRO A 70 11.35 17.87 -15.73
C PRO A 70 12.35 18.53 -14.77
N ASP A 71 13.64 18.55 -15.14
CA ASP A 71 14.73 19.00 -14.26
C ASP A 71 14.61 20.46 -13.81
N ASP A 72 14.08 21.33 -14.66
CA ASP A 72 13.76 22.73 -14.38
C ASP A 72 12.66 22.89 -13.31
N LEU A 73 11.76 21.91 -13.22
CA LEU A 73 10.63 21.91 -12.28
C LEU A 73 10.93 21.17 -10.96
N LYS A 74 11.96 20.32 -10.92
CA LYS A 74 12.34 19.56 -9.72
C LYS A 74 12.62 20.43 -8.49
N PRO A 75 13.33 21.58 -8.58
CA PRO A 75 13.57 22.45 -7.42
C PRO A 75 12.27 22.95 -6.79
N GLU A 76 11.29 23.33 -7.62
CA GLU A 76 9.98 23.77 -7.14
C GLU A 76 9.15 22.61 -6.55
N ALA A 77 9.16 21.45 -7.21
CA ALA A 77 8.41 20.29 -6.76
C ALA A 77 8.93 19.75 -5.42
N MET A 78 10.25 19.62 -5.29
CA MET A 78 10.91 18.94 -4.19
C MET A 78 11.32 19.88 -3.05
N ASN A 79 11.62 21.16 -3.32
CA ASN A 79 12.23 22.10 -2.39
C ASN A 79 13.51 21.49 -1.77
N ALA A 80 13.72 21.68 -0.45
CA ALA A 80 14.86 21.14 0.29
C ALA A 80 15.03 19.61 0.15
N ALA A 81 13.96 18.87 -0.17
CA ALA A 81 14.05 17.43 -0.39
C ALA A 81 14.87 17.06 -1.64
N LEU A 82 15.10 17.98 -2.58
CA LEU A 82 15.93 17.70 -3.77
C LEU A 82 17.39 17.37 -3.41
N ASN A 83 17.89 17.95 -2.32
CA ASN A 83 19.29 17.77 -1.89
C ASN A 83 19.42 16.89 -0.65
N ALA A 84 18.32 16.29 -0.18
CA ALA A 84 18.34 15.41 0.98
C ALA A 84 18.98 14.05 0.65
N GLY A 85 19.84 13.54 1.54
CA GLY A 85 20.50 12.24 1.39
C GLY A 85 19.60 11.02 1.64
N GLY A 86 18.41 11.23 2.21
CA GLY A 86 17.45 10.15 2.50
C GLY A 86 16.74 9.60 1.27
N GLY A 87 16.00 8.50 1.48
CA GLY A 87 15.15 7.89 0.47
C GLY A 87 14.04 8.85 0.02
N ARG A 88 13.96 9.13 -1.29
CA ARG A 88 13.01 10.07 -1.89
C ARG A 88 12.03 9.42 -2.86
N MET A 89 12.04 8.09 -2.94
CA MET A 89 11.19 7.33 -3.86
C MET A 89 9.69 7.42 -3.53
N GLY A 90 9.32 7.95 -2.37
CA GLY A 90 7.93 8.25 -2.00
C GLY A 90 7.42 9.60 -2.55
N PHE A 91 8.32 10.47 -3.03
CA PHE A 91 7.91 11.79 -3.50
C PHE A 91 7.21 11.71 -4.85
N TYR A 92 6.05 12.37 -4.96
CA TYR A 92 5.22 12.38 -6.17
C TYR A 92 4.91 10.99 -6.72
N ARG A 93 4.74 10.00 -5.84
CA ARG A 93 4.55 8.61 -6.26
C ARG A 93 3.18 8.40 -6.91
N ARG A 94 3.20 7.88 -8.14
CA ARG A 94 2.04 7.29 -8.81
C ARG A 94 2.18 5.78 -8.78
N LEU A 95 1.10 5.10 -8.39
CA LEU A 95 1.10 3.65 -8.29
C LEU A 95 1.09 3.00 -9.68
N SER A 96 1.47 1.72 -9.72
CA SER A 96 1.39 0.87 -10.90
C SER A 96 0.31 -0.19 -10.67
N TRP A 97 -0.44 -0.53 -11.72
CA TRP A 97 -1.42 -1.60 -11.67
C TRP A 97 -0.79 -2.98 -11.47
N PHE A 98 0.41 -3.17 -12.00
CA PHE A 98 1.08 -4.47 -12.10
C PHE A 98 2.13 -4.69 -11.02
N GLU A 99 2.21 -3.78 -10.05
CA GLU A 99 3.05 -3.92 -8.88
C GLU A 99 2.18 -4.04 -7.62
N PRO A 100 2.68 -4.64 -6.54
CA PRO A 100 1.99 -4.63 -5.26
C PRO A 100 1.79 -3.20 -4.75
N ALA A 101 0.69 -2.98 -4.04
CA ALA A 101 0.51 -1.72 -3.32
C ALA A 101 1.65 -1.54 -2.28
N PRO A 102 2.29 -0.37 -2.22
CA PRO A 102 3.22 -0.07 -1.13
C PRO A 102 2.46 0.01 0.21
N THR A 103 3.18 0.07 1.32
CA THR A 103 2.57 0.32 2.62
C THR A 103 1.69 1.56 2.57
N LEU A 104 0.41 1.39 2.89
CA LEU A 104 -0.55 2.48 2.96
C LEU A 104 -0.15 3.44 4.06
N VAL A 105 -0.37 4.73 3.81
CA VAL A 105 0.07 5.80 4.70
C VAL A 105 -1.12 6.63 5.15
N THR A 106 -0.96 7.31 6.29
CA THR A 106 -2.01 8.09 6.94
C THR A 106 -2.40 9.38 6.20
N SER A 107 -1.61 9.81 5.21
CA SER A 107 -1.83 11.06 4.47
C SER A 107 -1.40 10.91 3.00
N PRO A 108 -2.26 10.33 2.14
CA PRO A 108 -1.91 10.02 0.75
C PRO A 108 -1.98 11.19 -0.23
N ALA A 109 -2.28 12.40 0.24
CA ALA A 109 -2.34 13.61 -0.59
C ALA A 109 -1.11 14.52 -0.44
N MET A 110 -0.13 14.16 0.39
CA MET A 110 1.06 14.98 0.64
C MET A 110 2.23 14.57 -0.26
N LYS A 111 3.03 15.53 -0.74
CA LYS A 111 4.08 15.26 -1.74
C LYS A 111 5.06 14.14 -1.40
N ALA A 112 5.37 13.89 -0.13
CA ALA A 112 6.34 12.88 0.30
C ALA A 112 5.73 11.49 0.54
N THR A 113 4.41 11.43 0.69
CA THR A 113 3.65 10.23 1.10
C THR A 113 2.51 9.95 0.14
N MET A 114 2.44 10.62 -1.01
CA MET A 114 1.27 10.48 -1.86
C MET A 114 1.19 9.09 -2.49
N MET A 115 -0.04 8.59 -2.60
CA MET A 115 -0.35 7.31 -3.21
C MET A 115 -1.34 7.59 -4.34
N VAL A 116 -0.83 8.11 -5.45
CA VAL A 116 -1.68 8.56 -6.57
C VAL A 116 -2.14 7.37 -7.39
N HIS A 117 -3.43 7.36 -7.73
CA HIS A 117 -4.05 6.32 -8.54
C HIS A 117 -3.32 6.17 -9.89
N PRO A 118 -3.16 4.95 -10.44
CA PRO A 118 -2.37 4.73 -11.66
C PRO A 118 -2.85 5.54 -12.86
N TRP A 119 -4.15 5.81 -12.99
CA TRP A 119 -4.71 6.53 -14.14
C TRP A 119 -5.38 7.85 -13.82
N GLU A 120 -5.66 8.13 -12.54
CA GLU A 120 -6.40 9.33 -12.15
C GLU A 120 -5.50 10.22 -11.29
N ASP A 121 -5.62 11.54 -11.45
CA ASP A 121 -4.84 12.54 -10.70
C ASP A 121 -5.42 12.80 -9.31
N ARG A 122 -5.75 11.72 -8.61
CA ARG A 122 -6.25 11.69 -7.24
C ARG A 122 -5.46 10.67 -6.41
N PRO A 123 -5.40 10.82 -5.08
CA PRO A 123 -4.93 9.73 -4.23
C PRO A 123 -5.86 8.53 -4.32
N LEU A 124 -5.36 7.36 -3.87
CA LEU A 124 -6.25 6.27 -3.52
C LEU A 124 -7.27 6.73 -2.48
N SER A 125 -8.51 6.35 -2.70
CA SER A 125 -9.68 6.57 -1.87
C SER A 125 -9.68 5.73 -0.61
N VAL A 126 -10.58 6.08 0.31
CA VAL A 126 -10.76 5.32 1.55
C VAL A 126 -11.26 3.91 1.26
N LYS A 127 -12.11 3.69 0.24
CA LYS A 127 -12.55 2.34 -0.13
C LYS A 127 -11.42 1.51 -0.73
N GLU A 128 -10.59 2.10 -1.59
CA GLU A 128 -9.40 1.42 -2.12
C GLU A 128 -8.44 1.03 -0.98
N TYR A 129 -8.27 1.89 0.04
CA TYR A 129 -7.51 1.58 1.26
C TYR A 129 -8.07 0.37 2.02
N LEU A 130 -9.38 0.35 2.26
CA LEU A 130 -10.06 -0.74 2.96
C LEU A 130 -9.86 -2.07 2.23
N ARG A 131 -10.07 -2.05 0.92
CA ARG A 131 -9.93 -3.22 0.07
C ARG A 131 -8.51 -3.78 0.11
N LEU A 132 -7.50 -2.92 -0.01
CA LEU A 132 -6.09 -3.32 0.09
C LEU A 132 -5.70 -3.84 1.48
N GLN A 133 -6.38 -3.37 2.53
CA GLN A 133 -6.24 -3.90 3.89
C GLN A 133 -7.05 -5.20 4.13
N GLY A 134 -7.83 -5.65 3.14
CA GLY A 134 -8.64 -6.86 3.20
C GLY A 134 -9.94 -6.73 4.01
N PHE A 135 -10.47 -5.51 4.17
CA PHE A 135 -11.79 -5.31 4.75
C PHE A 135 -12.90 -5.74 3.76
N PRO A 136 -14.07 -6.15 4.26
CA PRO A 136 -15.26 -6.40 3.42
C PRO A 136 -15.70 -5.16 2.63
N ASP A 137 -16.25 -5.36 1.44
CA ASP A 137 -16.67 -4.27 0.55
C ASP A 137 -17.90 -3.50 1.10
N ASP A 138 -18.68 -4.11 1.98
CA ASP A 138 -19.83 -3.51 2.67
C ASP A 138 -19.45 -2.79 3.98
N TRP A 139 -18.15 -2.69 4.29
CA TRP A 139 -17.66 -2.01 5.49
C TRP A 139 -18.01 -0.52 5.47
N ARG A 140 -18.74 -0.07 6.49
CA ARG A 140 -19.19 1.32 6.60
C ARG A 140 -18.20 2.18 7.38
N VAL A 141 -17.71 3.24 6.74
CA VAL A 141 -16.84 4.24 7.38
C VAL A 141 -17.70 5.40 7.89
N VAL A 142 -17.72 5.60 9.20
CA VAL A 142 -18.46 6.69 9.88
C VAL A 142 -17.57 7.89 10.24
N LEU A 143 -16.33 7.87 9.78
CA LEU A 143 -15.32 8.90 10.03
C LEU A 143 -15.21 9.84 8.84
N SER A 144 -14.80 11.10 9.10
CA SER A 144 -14.34 11.99 8.02
C SER A 144 -13.18 11.36 7.25
N CYS A 145 -13.06 11.66 5.95
CA CYS A 145 -12.03 11.11 5.07
C CYS A 145 -10.60 11.16 5.67
N SER A 146 -10.17 12.30 6.24
CA SER A 146 -8.83 12.43 6.85
C SER A 146 -8.61 11.49 8.04
N LYS A 147 -9.64 11.31 8.88
CA LYS A 147 -9.58 10.38 10.02
C LYS A 147 -9.60 8.92 9.56
N ALA A 148 -10.34 8.62 8.49
CA ALA A 148 -10.36 7.31 7.88
C ALA A 148 -8.99 6.92 7.32
N TYR A 149 -8.33 7.81 6.56
CA TYR A 149 -6.96 7.57 6.09
C TYR A 149 -5.99 7.29 7.22
N ARG A 150 -6.07 8.04 8.33
CA ARG A 150 -5.23 7.77 9.49
C ARG A 150 -5.49 6.38 10.09
N LEU A 151 -6.76 6.06 10.33
CA LEU A 151 -7.15 4.77 10.92
C LEU A 151 -6.70 3.60 10.05
N PHE A 152 -7.01 3.62 8.75
CA PHE A 152 -6.74 2.50 7.86
C PHE A 152 -5.29 2.48 7.34
N GLY A 153 -4.58 3.61 7.37
CA GLY A 153 -3.14 3.64 7.11
C GLY A 153 -2.31 3.04 8.24
N GLU A 154 -2.80 3.07 9.48
CA GLU A 154 -2.15 2.45 10.65
C GLU A 154 -2.70 1.05 10.97
N ALA A 155 -3.76 0.62 10.29
CA ALA A 155 -4.40 -0.66 10.54
C ALA A 155 -3.51 -1.85 10.16
N VAL A 156 -3.66 -2.95 10.91
CA VAL A 156 -3.11 -4.25 10.54
C VAL A 156 -4.02 -4.87 9.46
N PRO A 157 -3.46 -5.38 8.35
CA PRO A 157 -4.25 -6.06 7.33
C PRO A 157 -5.09 -7.21 7.92
N VAL A 158 -6.36 -7.28 7.54
CA VAL A 158 -7.32 -8.29 8.03
C VAL A 158 -6.82 -9.73 7.78
N PRO A 159 -6.24 -10.08 6.62
CA PRO A 159 -5.70 -11.43 6.39
C PRO A 159 -4.56 -11.79 7.35
N LEU A 160 -3.70 -10.81 7.68
CA LEU A 160 -2.60 -11.02 8.62
C LEU A 160 -3.13 -11.24 10.04
N ALA A 161 -4.08 -10.41 10.49
CA ALA A 161 -4.73 -10.56 11.79
C ALA A 161 -5.42 -11.93 11.93
N ARG A 162 -6.11 -12.38 10.86
CA ARG A 162 -6.72 -13.72 10.80
C ARG A 162 -5.68 -14.82 10.94
N GLY A 163 -4.55 -14.73 10.22
CA GLY A 163 -3.47 -15.71 10.30
C GLY A 163 -2.90 -15.86 11.72
N ILE A 164 -2.67 -14.73 12.40
CA ILE A 164 -2.22 -14.71 13.80
C ILE A 164 -3.28 -15.33 14.71
N ALA A 165 -4.55 -14.93 14.58
CA ALA A 165 -5.64 -15.46 15.40
C ALA A 165 -5.80 -16.99 15.23
N SER A 166 -5.68 -17.50 14.00
CA SER A 166 -5.72 -18.95 13.73
C SER A 166 -4.53 -19.69 14.35
N ALA A 167 -3.33 -19.09 14.37
CA ALA A 167 -2.18 -19.68 15.05
C ALA A 167 -2.41 -19.74 16.58
N VAL A 168 -2.90 -18.66 17.17
CA VAL A 168 -3.24 -18.61 18.61
C VAL A 168 -4.32 -19.63 18.95
N ARG A 169 -5.39 -19.72 18.15
CA ARG A 169 -6.49 -20.67 18.37
C ARG A 169 -6.00 -22.13 18.39
N ARG A 170 -5.09 -22.50 17.49
CA ARG A 170 -4.48 -23.86 17.47
C ARG A 170 -3.72 -24.16 18.76
N ILE A 171 -2.98 -23.18 19.29
CA ILE A 171 -2.25 -23.33 20.55
C ILE A 171 -3.22 -23.51 21.71
N LEU A 172 -4.30 -22.72 21.74
CA LEU A 172 -5.30 -22.78 22.82
C LEU A 172 -6.12 -24.07 22.80
N ASN A 173 -6.39 -24.63 21.63
CA ASN A 173 -7.17 -25.86 21.49
C ASN A 173 -6.37 -27.15 21.74
N GLY A 174 -5.04 -27.08 21.84
CA GLY A 174 -4.16 -28.24 22.02
C GLY A 174 -3.94 -29.07 20.75
N PRO A 175 -3.09 -30.12 20.80
CA PRO A 175 -2.71 -30.90 19.62
C PRO A 175 -3.80 -31.78 19.00
N ASP A 176 -4.91 -32.04 19.68
CA ASP A 176 -5.96 -32.95 19.21
C ASP A 176 -7.34 -32.49 19.70
N SER A 177 -8.15 -31.94 18.80
CA SER A 177 -9.62 -31.83 18.94
C SER A 177 -10.28 -31.90 17.58
#